data_AF-A0A950SSI6-F1
#
_entry.id   AF-A0A950SSI6-F1
#
_cell.length_a   1.000
_cell.length_b   1.000
_cell.length_c   1.000
_cell.angle_alpha   90.00
_cell.angle_beta   90.00
_cell.angle_gamma   90.00
#
_symmetry.space_group_name_H-M   'P 1'
#
loop_
_entity.id
_entity.type
_entity.pdbx_description
1 polymer ?
#
loop_
_entity_poly.entity_id
_entity_poly.type
_entity_poly.pdbx_seq_one_letter_code
_entity_poly.pdbx_strand_id
1 'polypeptide(L)' 'MARNPTSEPVITAERLRLDEARKNGVPWRQWGPYLSERQWGTVREDYSSDGNAWDYFSHDQARFRAYHWG' A
#
# COMPACT_ATOMS: atom_id res chain seq x y z
N MET A 1 39.01 19.84 10.09
CA MET A 1 38.07 19.19 11.02
C MET A 1 36.92 20.14 11.30
N ALA A 2 35.78 19.97 10.63
CA ALA A 2 34.54 20.68 10.98
C ALA A 2 33.55 19.63 11.50
N ARG A 3 33.08 19.82 12.74
CA ARG A 3 32.07 18.95 13.36
C ARG A 3 30.73 19.26 12.72
N ASN A 4 30.13 18.29 12.03
CA ASN A 4 28.76 18.41 11.55
C ASN A 4 27.81 18.51 12.76
N PRO A 5 26.85 19.45 12.77
CA PRO A 5 25.88 19.53 13.84
C PRO A 5 25.01 18.28 13.80
N THR A 6 24.97 17.54 14.90
CA THR A 6 24.03 16.44 15.12
C THR A 6 22.62 17.00 14.95
N SER A 7 21.88 16.58 13.93
CA SER A 7 20.47 16.93 13.80
C SER A 7 19.71 16.21 14.91
N GLU A 8 19.22 16.96 15.88
CA GLU A 8 18.27 16.45 16.87
C GLU A 8 17.07 15.85 16.13
N PRO A 9 16.60 14.65 16.51
CA PRO A 9 15.49 14.01 15.83
C PRO A 9 14.22 14.84 16.08
N VAL A 10 13.79 15.59 15.06
CA VAL A 10 12.50 16.28 15.08
C VAL A 10 11.41 15.20 15.20
N ILE A 11 10.65 15.25 16.29
CA ILE A 11 9.47 14.41 16.46
C ILE A 11 8.41 14.89 15.48
N THR A 12 8.28 14.17 14.36
CA THR A 12 7.26 14.43 13.34
C THR A 12 5.96 13.71 13.68
N ALA A 13 4.85 14.16 13.09
CA ALA A 13 3.56 13.46 13.20
C ALA A 13 3.66 11.99 12.75
N GLU A 14 4.45 11.69 11.71
CA GLU A 14 4.69 10.32 11.27
C GLU A 14 5.49 9.51 12.30
N ARG A 15 6.49 10.12 12.95
CA ARG A 15 7.25 9.47 14.03
C ARG A 15 6.32 9.06 15.18
N LEU A 16 5.39 9.93 15.57
CA LEU A 16 4.38 9.65 16.60
C LEU A 16 3.46 8.50 16.19
N ARG A 17 2.88 8.55 14.98
CA ARG A 17 2.01 7.50 14.44
C ARG A 17 2.70 6.12 14.40
N LEU A 18 3.98 6.09 14.02
CA LEU A 18 4.77 4.85 14.00
C LEU A 18 5.06 4.30 15.40
N ASP A 19 5.31 5.17 16.37
CA ASP A 19 5.53 4.79 17.76
C ASP A 19 4.24 4.29 18.42
N GLU A 20 3.08 4.90 18.15
CA GLU A 20 1.77 4.43 18.60
C GLU A 20 1.47 3.02 18.07
N ALA A 21 1.78 2.74 16.80
CA ALA A 21 1.62 1.39 16.24
C ALA A 21 2.51 0.35 16.92
N ARG A 22 3.72 0.75 17.36
CA ARG A 22 4.69 -0.16 18.00
C ARG A 22 4.35 -0.39 19.47
N LYS A 23 3.92 0.65 20.19
CA LYS A 23 3.77 0.65 21.65
C LYS A 23 2.33 0.38 22.10
N ASN A 24 1.35 0.97 21.44
CA ASN A 24 -0.06 0.92 21.86
C ASN A 24 -0.85 -0.22 21.20
N GLY A 25 -0.17 -1.03 20.37
CA GLY A 25 -0.76 -2.22 19.76
C GLY A 25 -1.90 -1.94 18.77
N VAL A 26 -2.08 -0.68 18.33
CA VAL A 26 -3.10 -0.34 17.33
C VAL A 26 -2.70 -0.99 16.01
N PRO A 27 -3.44 -2.02 15.52
CA PRO A 27 -2.99 -2.86 14.41
C PRO A 27 -3.22 -2.21 13.05
N TRP A 28 -3.15 -0.87 12.93
CA TRP A 28 -3.40 -0.16 11.67
C TRP A 28 -2.47 -0.62 10.53
N ARG A 29 -1.29 -1.18 10.86
CA ARG A 29 -0.38 -1.80 9.88
C ARG A 29 -0.89 -3.11 9.30
N GLN A 30 -1.72 -3.85 10.03
CA GLN A 30 -2.35 -5.08 9.53
C GLN A 30 -3.37 -4.77 8.44
N TRP A 31 -4.01 -3.61 8.55
CA TRP A 31 -4.93 -3.09 7.55
C TRP A 31 -4.20 -2.35 6.40
N GLY A 32 -2.96 -1.92 6.65
CA GLY A 32 -2.00 -1.34 5.71
C GLY A 32 -2.55 -0.18 4.86
N PRO A 33 -1.72 0.41 3.99
CA PRO A 33 -2.20 1.17 2.83
C PRO A 33 -2.56 0.19 1.70
N TYR A 34 -3.21 -0.93 2.00
CA TYR A 34 -3.64 -1.93 1.02
C TYR A 34 -4.92 -1.43 0.34
N LEU A 35 -4.77 -0.35 -0.42
CA LEU A 35 -5.82 0.16 -1.26
C LEU A 35 -5.94 -0.79 -2.46
N SER A 36 -7.08 -1.47 -2.57
CA SER A 36 -7.43 -2.37 -3.70
C SER A 36 -7.18 -1.70 -5.06
N GLU A 37 -7.25 -0.37 -5.09
CA GLU A 37 -7.06 0.49 -6.26
C GLU A 37 -5.63 0.45 -6.87
N ARG A 38 -4.65 -0.22 -6.25
CA ARG A 38 -3.26 -0.29 -6.75
C ARG A 38 -2.98 -1.45 -7.68
N GLN A 39 -3.92 -2.35 -7.91
CA GLN A 39 -3.78 -3.40 -8.92
C GLN A 39 -4.74 -3.12 -10.08
N TRP A 40 -4.25 -3.19 -11.31
CA TRP A 40 -5.06 -3.08 -12.53
C TRP A 40 -4.27 -3.75 -13.66
N GLY A 41 -4.95 -4.51 -14.51
CA GLY A 41 -4.31 -5.26 -15.60
C GLY A 41 -3.31 -6.31 -15.14
N THR A 42 -3.56 -6.98 -14.02
CA THR A 42 -2.68 -8.04 -13.51
C THR A 42 -2.92 -9.35 -14.27
N VAL A 43 -1.87 -9.92 -14.87
CA VAL A 43 -1.95 -11.17 -15.66
C VAL A 43 -2.48 -12.36 -14.83
N ARG A 44 -2.24 -12.36 -13.51
CA ARG A 44 -2.77 -13.42 -12.60
C ARG A 44 -4.28 -13.33 -12.37
N GLU A 45 -4.91 -12.21 -12.71
CA GLU A 45 -6.35 -12.00 -12.63
C GLU A 45 -7.01 -12.04 -14.03
N ASP A 46 -6.24 -12.37 -15.07
CA ASP A 46 -6.74 -12.48 -16.43
C ASP A 46 -7.40 -13.85 -16.64
N TYR A 47 -8.73 -13.83 -16.65
CA TYR A 47 -9.55 -14.99 -16.99
C TYR A 47 -10.18 -14.84 -18.40
N SER A 48 -9.68 -13.91 -19.21
CA SER A 48 -10.11 -13.77 -20.60
C SER A 48 -9.65 -14.97 -21.43
N SER A 49 -10.42 -15.28 -22.47
CA SER A 49 -10.08 -16.37 -23.40
C SER A 49 -8.93 -16.02 -24.35
N ASP A 50 -8.63 -14.72 -24.49
CA ASP A 50 -7.72 -14.13 -25.47
C ASP A 50 -6.46 -13.50 -24.84
N GLY A 51 -6.33 -13.50 -23.51
CA GLY A 51 -5.16 -12.97 -22.80
C GLY A 51 -5.14 -11.44 -22.71
N ASN A 52 -6.31 -10.80 -22.78
CA ASN A 52 -6.47 -9.36 -22.69
C ASN A 52 -6.90 -8.93 -21.29
N ALA A 53 -5.93 -8.94 -20.37
CA ALA A 53 -6.13 -8.57 -18.97
C ALA A 53 -6.68 -7.15 -18.76
N TRP A 54 -6.43 -6.22 -19.68
CA TRP A 54 -6.81 -4.82 -19.54
C TRP A 54 -8.29 -4.56 -19.87
N ASP A 55 -8.81 -5.25 -20.89
CA ASP A 55 -10.23 -5.15 -21.27
C ASP A 55 -11.10 -6.04 -20.40
N TYR A 56 -10.61 -7.21 -20.00
CA TYR A 56 -11.33 -8.13 -19.12
C TYR A 56 -11.47 -7.57 -17.70
N PHE A 57 -10.41 -6.94 -17.17
CA PHE A 57 -10.40 -6.33 -15.85
C PHE A 57 -10.12 -4.83 -15.95
N SER A 58 -11.20 -4.06 -16.19
CA SER A 58 -11.11 -2.62 -16.38
C SER A 58 -10.80 -1.86 -15.07
N HIS A 59 -10.27 -0.65 -15.21
CA HIS A 59 -9.89 0.20 -14.08
C HIS A 59 -11.09 0.54 -13.16
N ASP A 60 -12.30 0.62 -13.70
CA ASP A 60 -13.49 0.86 -12.88
C ASP A 60 -13.84 -0.35 -12.00
N GLN A 61 -13.57 -1.58 -12.48
CA GLN A 61 -13.74 -2.78 -11.66
C GLN A 61 -12.69 -2.86 -10.55
N ALA A 62 -11.47 -2.35 -10.78
CA ALA A 62 -10.38 -2.36 -9.80
C ALA A 62 -10.70 -1.64 -8.48
N ARG A 63 -11.67 -0.72 -8.50
CA ARG A 63 -12.10 0.03 -7.31
C ARG A 63 -12.99 -0.78 -6.37
N PHE A 64 -13.69 -1.80 -6.88
CA PHE A 64 -14.73 -2.52 -6.13
C PHE A 64 -14.57 -4.04 -6.13
N ARG A 65 -13.63 -4.59 -6.92
CA ARG A 65 -13.39 -6.03 -7.01
C ARG A 65 -12.38 -6.48 -5.95
N ALA A 66 -12.67 -7.63 -5.33
CA ALA A 66 -11.70 -8.33 -4.49
C ALA A 66 -10.72 -9.12 -5.38
N TYR A 67 -9.43 -8.98 -5.13
CA TYR A 67 -8.37 -9.73 -5.82
C TYR A 67 -8.24 -11.12 -5.22
N HIS A 68 -8.06 -12.13 -6.06
CA HIS A 68 -7.79 -13.50 -5.61
C HIS A 68 -6.30 -13.76 -5.38
N TRP A 69 -5.43 -13.06 -6.11
CA TRP A 69 -3.98 -13.30 -6.14
C TRP A 69 -3.15 -12.05 -5.84
N GLY A 70 -3.74 -11.12 -5.08
CA GLY A 70 -3.18 -9.82 -4.69
C GLY A 70 -1.77 -9.87 -4.10
#